data_AF-A0AAD8FQP9-F1
#
_entry.id   AF-A0AAD8FQP9-F1
#
_cell.length_a   1.000
_cell.length_b   1.000
_cell.length_c   1.000
_cell.angle_alpha   90.00
_cell.angle_beta   90.00
_cell.angle_gamma   90.00
#
_symmetry.space_group_name_H-M   'P 1'
#
loop_
_entity.id
_entity.type
_entity.pdbx_description
1 polymer ?
#
loop_
_entity_poly.entity_id
_entity_poly.type
_entity_poly.pdbx_seq_one_letter_code
_entity_poly.pdbx_strand_id
1 'polypeptide(L)'
;QPLVNSLGPLESYIGVEEGVAFMADSGMFWSCIDRSNIYNIEAAKSTKDGWCKFLVSKAPNGKILLRDRRGVYLSRIDRLGIQHIEATKTNPDKYCEFSVFTEDGKVVLQADNGKFLSRVYRQNQNIEAAKDGPDEYCRFSTTIGDIISPTFQIVKVDFGKVQDLIDKPSVVSCDIYNNRTSVNQQHTFSLTWETKVTETTSWKHAWGFSSTVSADVLIASVEATVSYNGEYGTESTKEKTISQSRSTEVTVPPHTKITAKLIAHKDDDAEIPFTATVKKVKRDGQVEILKQEGTWKGVLYENVMIEVDEEQLK
;
A
#
# COMPACT_ATOMS: atom_id res chain seq x y z
N GLN A 1 -9.68 -14.92 -2.21
CA GLN A 1 -10.62 -13.83 -2.62
C GLN A 1 -11.34 -14.27 -3.88
N PRO A 2 -12.54 -13.78 -4.20
CA PRO A 2 -13.19 -14.11 -5.47
C PRO A 2 -12.40 -13.52 -6.65
N LEU A 3 -12.49 -14.13 -7.82
CA LEU A 3 -12.00 -13.55 -9.07
C LEU A 3 -12.78 -12.27 -9.40
N VAL A 4 -12.08 -11.13 -9.47
CA VAL A 4 -12.70 -9.82 -9.77
C VAL A 4 -12.17 -9.29 -11.09
N ASN A 5 -13.06 -8.73 -11.94
CA ASN A 5 -12.65 -7.99 -13.13
C ASN A 5 -12.05 -6.64 -12.71
N SER A 6 -10.72 -6.59 -12.65
CA SER A 6 -9.92 -5.46 -12.19
C SER A 6 -8.49 -5.61 -12.71
N LEU A 7 -7.83 -4.49 -12.98
CA LEU A 7 -6.40 -4.45 -13.31
C LEU A 7 -5.53 -4.97 -12.16
N GLY A 8 -6.04 -4.80 -10.94
CA GLY A 8 -5.37 -5.14 -9.71
C GLY A 8 -3.89 -4.70 -9.68
N PRO A 9 -2.94 -5.61 -9.41
CA PRO A 9 -1.52 -5.27 -9.34
C PRO A 9 -0.98 -4.59 -10.61
N LEU A 10 -1.62 -4.77 -11.77
CA LEU A 10 -1.21 -4.12 -13.02
C LEU A 10 -1.47 -2.63 -13.07
N GLU A 11 -2.33 -2.08 -12.21
CA GLU A 11 -2.66 -0.66 -12.22
C GLU A 11 -1.40 0.20 -12.08
N SER A 12 -0.50 -0.17 -11.16
CA SER A 12 0.78 0.52 -10.93
C SER A 12 1.71 0.50 -12.15
N TYR A 13 1.49 -0.41 -13.10
CA TYR A 13 2.36 -0.63 -14.27
C TYR A 13 1.81 -0.05 -15.58
N ILE A 14 0.63 0.58 -15.56
CA ILE A 14 0.03 1.18 -16.76
C ILE A 14 0.82 2.41 -17.19
N GLY A 15 1.35 2.39 -18.42
CA GLY A 15 1.99 3.55 -19.04
C GLY A 15 3.34 3.96 -18.44
N VAL A 16 3.87 3.19 -17.49
CA VAL A 16 5.20 3.43 -16.90
C VAL A 16 6.28 2.68 -17.68
N GLU A 17 7.46 3.27 -17.74
CA GLU A 17 8.57 2.71 -18.51
C GLU A 17 9.20 1.49 -17.86
N GLU A 18 9.12 1.35 -16.52
CA GLU A 18 9.66 0.20 -15.79
C GLU A 18 9.04 -1.13 -16.23
N GLY A 19 7.79 -1.06 -16.72
CA GLY A 19 7.00 -2.21 -17.13
C GLY A 19 6.79 -3.22 -16.00
N VAL A 20 6.23 -4.36 -16.38
CA VAL A 20 5.91 -5.47 -15.48
C VAL A 20 6.64 -6.73 -15.93
N ALA A 21 7.01 -7.57 -14.97
CA ALA A 21 7.37 -8.96 -15.18
C ALA A 21 6.30 -9.85 -14.54
N PHE A 22 5.90 -10.89 -15.28
CA PHE A 22 4.95 -11.90 -14.81
C PHE A 22 5.71 -13.15 -14.38
N MET A 23 5.34 -13.74 -13.26
CA MET A 23 5.87 -15.00 -12.77
C MET A 23 4.74 -16.03 -12.69
N ALA A 24 4.95 -17.19 -13.32
CA ALA A 24 4.01 -18.30 -13.27
C ALA A 24 4.06 -19.03 -11.93
N ASP A 25 3.10 -19.94 -11.72
CA ASP A 25 3.02 -20.82 -10.55
C ASP A 25 4.29 -21.66 -10.32
N SER A 26 5.05 -21.93 -11.39
CA SER A 26 6.35 -22.62 -11.31
C SER A 26 7.49 -21.78 -10.73
N GLY A 27 7.25 -20.51 -10.39
CA GLY A 27 8.29 -19.56 -9.98
C GLY A 27 9.15 -19.01 -11.14
N MET A 28 8.81 -19.37 -12.38
CA MET A 28 9.53 -18.92 -13.58
C MET A 28 8.87 -17.68 -14.17
N PHE A 29 9.69 -16.70 -14.55
CA PHE A 29 9.27 -15.49 -15.25
C PHE A 29 8.87 -15.80 -16.70
N TRP A 30 7.81 -15.12 -17.14
CA TRP A 30 7.47 -14.99 -18.55
C TRP A 30 8.63 -14.34 -19.29
N SER A 31 8.98 -14.90 -20.44
CA SER A 31 10.02 -14.39 -21.30
C SER A 31 9.61 -14.58 -22.75
N CYS A 32 9.95 -13.61 -23.59
CA CYS A 32 9.84 -13.74 -25.04
C CYS A 32 11.01 -14.58 -25.56
N ILE A 33 10.72 -15.80 -26.05
CA ILE A 33 11.70 -16.76 -26.54
C ILE A 33 11.61 -16.88 -28.06
N ASP A 34 12.72 -16.64 -28.75
CA ASP A 34 12.85 -16.83 -30.19
C ASP A 34 13.05 -18.31 -30.52
N ARG A 35 12.09 -18.88 -31.25
CA ARG A 35 12.15 -20.23 -31.81
C ARG A 35 11.97 -20.13 -33.33
N SER A 36 13.05 -19.81 -34.04
CA SER A 36 13.05 -19.68 -35.51
C SER A 36 12.15 -18.54 -36.00
N ASN A 37 12.35 -17.33 -35.48
CA ASN A 37 11.55 -16.12 -35.74
C ASN A 37 10.10 -16.16 -35.23
N ILE A 38 9.76 -17.18 -34.43
CA ILE A 38 8.52 -17.21 -33.66
C ILE A 38 8.85 -16.83 -32.24
N TYR A 39 8.31 -15.71 -31.79
CA TYR A 39 8.60 -15.09 -30.50
C TYR A 39 7.51 -15.48 -29.48
N ASN A 40 7.57 -16.73 -29.02
CA ASN A 40 6.62 -17.26 -28.04
C ASN A 40 6.84 -16.64 -26.66
N ILE A 41 5.75 -16.47 -25.92
CA ILE A 41 5.84 -16.18 -24.49
C ILE A 41 5.90 -17.51 -23.72
N GLU A 42 6.98 -17.72 -22.99
CA GLU A 42 7.24 -18.93 -22.20
C GLU A 42 7.57 -18.55 -20.75
N ALA A 43 7.11 -19.32 -19.76
CA ALA A 43 7.58 -19.26 -18.38
C ALA A 43 8.95 -19.97 -18.26
N ALA A 44 10.01 -19.31 -18.71
CA ALA A 44 11.28 -19.94 -19.05
C ALA A 44 12.48 -19.48 -18.20
N LYS A 45 12.35 -18.44 -17.38
CA LYS A 45 13.50 -17.83 -16.68
C LYS A 45 13.33 -17.84 -15.17
N SER A 46 14.32 -18.36 -14.43
CA SER A 46 14.32 -18.28 -12.96
C SER A 46 14.77 -16.92 -12.41
N THR A 47 15.41 -16.11 -13.25
CA THR A 47 15.81 -14.73 -12.96
C THR A 47 15.40 -13.80 -14.11
N LYS A 48 15.02 -12.56 -13.80
CA LYS A 48 14.59 -11.60 -14.82
C LYS A 48 15.77 -11.15 -15.68
N ASP A 49 15.54 -11.10 -16.99
CA ASP A 49 16.36 -10.38 -17.95
C ASP A 49 15.51 -9.39 -18.75
N GLY A 50 16.10 -8.71 -19.74
CA GLY A 50 15.39 -7.71 -20.54
C GLY A 50 14.21 -8.28 -21.35
N TRP A 51 14.13 -9.61 -21.56
CA TRP A 51 13.03 -10.27 -22.26
C TRP A 51 11.87 -10.64 -21.34
N CYS A 52 12.05 -10.47 -20.02
CA CYS A 52 11.02 -10.68 -19.02
C CYS A 52 10.18 -9.42 -18.75
N LYS A 53 10.57 -8.29 -19.32
CA LYS A 53 9.90 -6.99 -19.17
C LYS A 53 8.84 -6.79 -20.24
N PHE A 54 7.63 -6.46 -19.80
CA PHE A 54 6.51 -6.11 -20.66
C PHE A 54 6.00 -4.71 -20.33
N LEU A 55 5.83 -3.87 -21.34
CA LEU A 55 5.18 -2.57 -21.18
C LEU A 55 3.67 -2.75 -21.27
N VAL A 56 2.94 -2.17 -20.32
CA VAL A 56 1.48 -2.26 -20.24
C VAL A 56 0.85 -0.94 -20.64
N SER A 57 -0.20 -0.98 -21.44
CA SER A 57 -1.01 0.19 -21.80
C SER A 57 -2.49 -0.18 -21.87
N LYS A 58 -3.38 0.81 -21.74
CA LYS A 58 -4.82 0.62 -21.87
C LYS A 58 -5.26 0.75 -23.32
N ALA A 59 -6.06 -0.21 -23.79
CA ALA A 59 -6.82 -0.10 -25.03
C ALA A 59 -8.07 0.79 -24.81
N PRO A 60 -8.68 1.35 -25.88
CA PRO A 60 -9.87 2.20 -25.76
C PRO A 60 -11.08 1.53 -25.08
N ASN A 61 -11.16 0.21 -25.14
CA ASN A 61 -12.23 -0.59 -24.52
C ASN A 61 -11.95 -1.01 -23.07
N GLY A 62 -10.90 -0.47 -22.44
CA GLY A 62 -10.52 -0.76 -21.06
C GLY A 62 -9.69 -2.04 -20.87
N LYS A 63 -9.50 -2.86 -21.91
CA LYS A 63 -8.54 -3.98 -21.90
C LYS A 63 -7.11 -3.49 -21.87
N ILE A 64 -6.16 -4.39 -21.63
CA ILE A 64 -4.73 -4.06 -21.70
C ILE A 64 -4.11 -4.54 -23.00
N LEU A 65 -3.04 -3.84 -23.39
CA LEU A 65 -2.09 -4.23 -24.40
C LEU A 65 -0.73 -4.44 -23.73
N LEU A 66 -0.04 -5.52 -24.10
CA LEU A 66 1.30 -5.83 -23.64
C LEU A 66 2.29 -5.74 -24.81
N ARG A 67 3.42 -5.07 -24.59
CA ARG A 67 4.54 -5.05 -25.55
C ARG A 67 5.80 -5.61 -24.93
N ASP A 68 6.57 -6.35 -25.72
CA ASP A 68 7.91 -6.77 -25.30
C ASP A 68 8.93 -5.62 -25.41
N ARG A 69 10.19 -5.91 -25.06
CA ARG A 69 11.29 -4.95 -25.12
C ARG A 69 11.58 -4.34 -26.50
N ARG A 70 11.10 -4.96 -27.59
CA ARG A 70 11.24 -4.46 -28.96
C ARG A 70 10.11 -3.49 -29.32
N GLY A 71 9.13 -3.33 -28.44
CA GLY A 71 7.92 -2.56 -28.70
C GLY A 71 6.87 -3.35 -29.50
N VAL A 72 7.03 -4.67 -29.65
CA VAL A 72 6.11 -5.53 -30.40
C VAL A 72 5.01 -6.04 -29.47
N TYR A 73 3.76 -5.92 -29.90
CA TYR A 73 2.60 -6.35 -29.13
C TYR A 73 2.49 -7.87 -29.07
N LEU A 74 2.17 -8.36 -27.87
CA LEU A 74 1.74 -9.73 -27.63
C LEU A 74 0.37 -9.92 -28.27
N SER A 75 0.19 -11.02 -28.99
CA SER A 75 -1.04 -11.38 -29.70
C SER A 75 -1.34 -12.85 -29.47
N ARG A 76 -2.63 -13.19 -29.37
CA ARG A 76 -3.06 -14.58 -29.55
C ARG A 76 -2.85 -14.98 -31.01
N ILE A 77 -2.22 -16.13 -31.25
CA ILE A 77 -1.98 -16.72 -32.57
C ILE A 77 -2.43 -18.18 -32.57
N ASP A 78 -3.25 -18.56 -33.55
CA ASP A 78 -3.64 -19.97 -33.74
C ASP A 78 -2.62 -20.68 -34.62
N ARG A 79 -2.02 -21.75 -34.09
CA ARG A 79 -1.19 -22.68 -34.87
C ARG A 79 -1.69 -24.08 -34.63
N LEU A 80 -2.32 -24.66 -35.66
CA LEU A 80 -2.81 -26.03 -35.63
C LEU A 80 -3.77 -26.29 -34.45
N GLY A 81 -4.62 -25.32 -34.11
CA GLY A 81 -5.58 -25.38 -33.02
C GLY A 81 -5.02 -25.00 -31.65
N ILE A 82 -3.72 -24.73 -31.53
CA ILE A 82 -3.08 -24.25 -30.30
C ILE A 82 -3.10 -22.72 -30.30
N GLN A 83 -3.56 -22.13 -29.19
CA GLN A 83 -3.78 -20.69 -29.03
C GLN A 83 -2.57 -20.05 -28.33
N HIS A 84 -1.46 -19.89 -29.04
CA HIS A 84 -0.23 -19.32 -28.52
C HIS A 84 -0.36 -17.84 -28.20
N ILE A 85 0.42 -17.36 -27.24
CA ILE A 85 0.70 -15.93 -27.06
C ILE A 85 2.09 -15.63 -27.62
N GLU A 86 2.15 -14.76 -28.62
CA GLU A 86 3.37 -14.42 -29.36
C GLU A 86 3.58 -12.91 -29.43
N ALA A 87 4.81 -12.42 -29.29
CA ALA A 87 5.17 -11.04 -29.57
C ALA A 87 5.44 -10.85 -31.07
N THR A 88 4.40 -10.51 -31.85
CA THR A 88 4.47 -10.51 -33.33
C THR A 88 3.88 -9.26 -34.02
N LYS A 89 3.05 -8.46 -33.33
CA LYS A 89 2.30 -7.36 -33.97
C LYS A 89 2.97 -6.00 -33.71
N THR A 90 3.25 -5.24 -34.77
CA THR A 90 3.76 -3.85 -34.62
C THR A 90 2.63 -2.85 -34.36
N ASN A 91 1.44 -3.11 -34.89
CA ASN A 91 0.20 -2.39 -34.59
C ASN A 91 -0.76 -3.33 -33.88
N PRO A 92 -1.40 -2.92 -32.77
CA PRO A 92 -2.30 -3.79 -32.04
C PRO A 92 -3.60 -3.99 -32.82
N ASP A 93 -4.14 -5.20 -32.74
CA ASP A 93 -5.48 -5.55 -33.20
C ASP A 93 -6.24 -6.23 -32.06
N LYS A 94 -7.47 -6.70 -32.31
CA LYS A 94 -8.30 -7.35 -31.29
C LYS A 94 -7.63 -8.57 -30.62
N TYR A 95 -6.66 -9.21 -31.29
CA TYR A 95 -5.95 -10.38 -30.76
C TYR A 95 -4.84 -9.99 -29.77
N CYS A 96 -4.48 -8.70 -29.71
CA CYS A 96 -3.54 -8.15 -28.74
C CYS A 96 -4.18 -7.69 -27.43
N GLU A 97 -5.51 -7.70 -27.35
CA GLU A 97 -6.25 -7.14 -26.23
C GLU A 97 -6.59 -8.21 -25.20
N PHE A 98 -6.16 -7.99 -23.95
CA PHE A 98 -6.41 -8.91 -22.84
C PHE A 98 -7.33 -8.28 -21.79
N SER A 99 -8.39 -8.99 -21.42
CA SER A 99 -9.14 -8.66 -20.20
C SER A 99 -8.31 -9.06 -18.99
N VAL A 100 -8.38 -8.27 -17.91
CA VAL A 100 -7.61 -8.51 -16.69
C VAL A 100 -8.56 -8.82 -15.54
N PHE A 101 -8.25 -9.88 -14.82
CA PHE A 101 -8.91 -10.26 -13.60
C PHE A 101 -7.86 -10.40 -12.49
N THR A 102 -8.30 -10.26 -11.24
CA THR A 102 -7.43 -10.34 -10.07
C THR A 102 -8.02 -11.30 -9.04
N GLU A 103 -7.16 -12.11 -8.45
CA GLU A 103 -7.50 -13.03 -7.36
C GLU A 103 -6.29 -13.23 -6.46
N ASP A 104 -6.45 -12.97 -5.15
CA ASP A 104 -5.38 -13.12 -4.14
C ASP A 104 -4.06 -12.43 -4.52
N GLY A 105 -4.17 -11.19 -5.03
CA GLY A 105 -3.03 -10.38 -5.46
C GLY A 105 -2.31 -10.89 -6.72
N LYS A 106 -2.85 -11.92 -7.38
CA LYS A 106 -2.35 -12.44 -8.66
C LYS A 106 -3.22 -11.96 -9.81
N VAL A 107 -2.59 -11.85 -10.96
CA VAL A 107 -3.20 -11.43 -12.21
C VAL A 107 -3.62 -12.65 -13.02
N VAL A 108 -4.81 -12.59 -13.58
CA VAL A 108 -5.38 -13.58 -14.49
C VAL A 108 -5.77 -12.85 -15.78
N LEU A 109 -5.31 -13.34 -16.92
CA LEU A 109 -5.54 -12.71 -18.22
C LEU A 109 -6.45 -13.56 -19.10
N GLN A 110 -7.35 -12.92 -19.84
CA GLN A 110 -8.24 -13.59 -20.80
C GLN A 110 -8.08 -12.97 -22.19
N ALA A 111 -7.89 -13.80 -23.20
CA ALA A 111 -7.76 -13.38 -24.59
C ALA A 111 -9.13 -13.11 -25.26
N ASP A 112 -9.11 -12.62 -26.50
CA ASP A 112 -10.30 -12.32 -27.30
C ASP A 112 -11.22 -13.53 -27.55
N ASN A 113 -10.67 -14.76 -27.53
CA ASN A 113 -11.43 -15.99 -27.71
C ASN A 113 -12.16 -16.46 -26.43
N GLY A 114 -12.15 -15.66 -25.36
CA GLY A 114 -12.77 -16.00 -24.08
C GLY A 114 -11.99 -16.99 -23.22
N LYS A 115 -10.83 -17.49 -23.69
CA LYS A 115 -10.00 -18.40 -22.92
C LYS A 115 -8.99 -17.63 -22.06
N PHE A 116 -8.78 -18.14 -20.86
CA PHE A 116 -7.78 -17.66 -19.92
C PHE A 116 -6.38 -18.13 -20.34
N LEU A 117 -5.42 -17.22 -20.21
CA LEU A 117 -4.00 -17.48 -20.40
C LEU A 117 -3.53 -18.40 -19.28
N SER A 118 -2.84 -19.46 -19.65
CA SER A 118 -2.39 -20.51 -18.75
C SER A 118 -0.99 -20.96 -19.12
N ARG A 119 -0.19 -21.34 -18.12
CA ARG A 119 1.06 -22.06 -18.37
C ARG A 119 0.73 -23.49 -18.83
N VAL A 120 1.16 -23.85 -20.04
CA VAL A 120 0.93 -25.17 -20.64
C VAL A 120 2.25 -25.79 -21.08
N TYR A 121 2.51 -27.02 -20.64
CA TYR A 121 3.69 -27.75 -21.05
C TYR A 121 3.44 -28.51 -22.36
N ARG A 122 4.11 -28.09 -23.44
CA ARG A 122 4.15 -28.79 -24.74
C ARG A 122 5.59 -28.83 -25.23
N GLN A 123 6.46 -29.55 -24.52
CA GLN A 123 7.93 -29.52 -24.64
C GLN A 123 8.57 -28.25 -24.04
N ASN A 124 7.91 -27.10 -24.16
CA ASN A 124 8.27 -25.86 -23.47
C ASN A 124 7.14 -25.42 -22.52
N GLN A 125 7.46 -24.54 -21.59
CA GLN A 125 6.50 -23.96 -20.63
C GLN A 125 5.77 -22.77 -21.25
N ASN A 126 4.93 -23.02 -22.25
CA ASN A 126 4.28 -21.96 -23.02
C ASN A 126 3.23 -21.21 -22.20
N ILE A 127 2.98 -19.96 -22.57
CA ILE A 127 1.78 -19.23 -22.18
C ILE A 127 0.80 -19.28 -23.33
N GLU A 128 -0.37 -19.87 -23.09
CA GLU A 128 -1.39 -20.14 -24.11
C GLU A 128 -2.78 -19.71 -23.61
N ALA A 129 -3.64 -19.19 -24.50
CA ALA A 129 -5.05 -18.97 -24.21
C ALA A 129 -5.83 -20.30 -24.26
N ALA A 130 -5.70 -21.11 -23.20
CA ALA A 130 -6.04 -22.53 -23.23
C ALA A 130 -7.25 -22.93 -22.38
N LYS A 131 -7.64 -22.14 -21.37
CA LYS A 131 -8.59 -22.57 -20.33
C LYS A 131 -9.93 -21.84 -20.43
N ASP A 132 -11.04 -22.56 -20.30
CA ASP A 132 -12.39 -21.95 -20.30
C ASP A 132 -12.75 -21.30 -18.95
N GLY A 133 -12.08 -21.70 -17.88
CA GLY A 133 -12.13 -21.07 -16.56
C GLY A 133 -10.73 -21.06 -15.92
N PRO A 134 -10.43 -20.12 -15.03
CA PRO A 134 -9.08 -20.00 -14.47
C PRO A 134 -8.79 -21.11 -13.46
N ASP A 135 -7.61 -21.71 -13.60
CA ASP A 135 -7.01 -22.66 -12.66
C ASP A 135 -5.67 -22.14 -12.14
N GLU A 136 -4.96 -22.92 -11.32
CA GLU A 136 -3.74 -22.46 -10.64
C GLU A 136 -2.68 -21.95 -11.65
N TYR A 137 -2.64 -22.56 -12.84
CA TYR A 137 -1.72 -22.21 -13.92
C TYR A 137 -2.07 -20.92 -14.66
N CYS A 138 -3.25 -20.33 -14.36
CA CYS A 138 -3.70 -19.06 -14.92
C CYS A 138 -3.36 -17.84 -14.04
N ARG A 139 -2.76 -18.07 -12.86
CA ARG A 139 -2.55 -17.05 -11.83
C ARG A 139 -1.08 -16.62 -11.80
N PHE A 140 -0.83 -15.40 -12.24
CA PHE A 140 0.52 -14.87 -12.38
C PHE A 140 0.81 -13.82 -11.31
N SER A 141 1.90 -13.98 -10.58
CA SER A 141 2.42 -12.92 -9.72
C SER A 141 3.09 -11.85 -10.58
N THR A 142 3.01 -10.59 -10.15
CA THR A 142 3.64 -9.47 -10.85
C THR A 142 4.72 -8.83 -10.02
N THR A 143 5.79 -8.41 -10.67
CA THR A 143 6.82 -7.55 -10.09
C THR A 143 7.27 -6.55 -11.15
N ILE A 144 8.15 -5.62 -10.77
CA ILE A 144 8.72 -4.67 -11.70
C ILE A 144 9.43 -5.36 -12.87
N GLY A 145 9.23 -4.85 -14.09
CA GLY A 145 9.84 -5.40 -15.29
C GLY A 145 11.34 -5.16 -15.36
N ASP A 146 11.80 -4.00 -14.90
CA ASP A 146 13.22 -3.67 -14.88
C ASP A 146 14.04 -4.63 -14.01
N ILE A 147 15.25 -4.94 -14.49
CA ILE A 147 16.21 -5.80 -13.78
C ILE A 147 16.68 -5.12 -12.49
N ILE A 148 16.87 -3.80 -12.54
CA ILE A 148 17.25 -2.98 -11.38
C ILE A 148 16.06 -2.09 -11.05
N SER A 149 15.49 -2.28 -9.86
CA SER A 149 14.36 -1.50 -9.40
C SER A 149 14.77 -0.05 -9.11
N PRO A 150 13.91 0.94 -9.41
CA PRO A 150 14.10 2.29 -8.91
C PRO A 150 13.92 2.31 -7.39
N THR A 151 14.50 3.32 -6.74
CA THR A 151 14.28 3.56 -5.31
C THR A 151 13.27 4.68 -5.12
N PHE A 152 12.51 4.60 -4.03
CA PHE A 152 11.47 5.56 -3.68
C PHE A 152 11.74 6.18 -2.31
N GLN A 153 11.36 7.43 -2.16
CA GLN A 153 11.41 8.15 -0.89
C GLN A 153 10.23 9.10 -0.80
N ILE A 154 9.50 9.06 0.31
CA ILE A 154 8.53 10.10 0.66
C ILE A 154 9.35 11.29 1.17
N VAL A 155 9.34 12.40 0.42
CA VAL A 155 10.17 13.58 0.72
C VAL A 155 9.38 14.62 1.50
N LYS A 156 8.09 14.73 1.22
CA LYS A 156 7.21 15.72 1.83
C LYS A 156 5.79 15.17 1.89
N VAL A 157 5.07 15.49 2.95
CA VAL A 157 3.64 15.23 3.08
C VAL A 157 2.95 16.53 3.46
N ASP A 158 1.98 16.93 2.66
CA ASP A 158 1.13 18.10 2.89
C ASP A 158 -0.26 17.60 3.31
N PHE A 159 -0.61 17.77 4.58
CA PHE A 159 -1.92 17.39 5.12
C PHE A 159 -2.99 18.45 4.84
N GLY A 160 -4.24 17.99 4.74
CA GLY A 160 -5.43 18.83 4.73
C GLY A 160 -5.65 19.55 6.07
N LYS A 161 -6.77 20.26 6.18
CA LYS A 161 -7.11 21.00 7.41
C LYS A 161 -7.35 20.03 8.59
N VAL A 162 -6.74 20.35 9.74
CA VAL A 162 -6.80 19.54 10.98
C VAL A 162 -7.68 20.20 12.06
N GLN A 163 -7.91 21.51 11.97
CA GLN A 163 -8.41 22.36 13.07
C GLN A 163 -9.81 22.03 13.62
N ASP A 164 -10.61 21.24 12.92
CA ASP A 164 -11.98 20.90 13.35
C ASP A 164 -12.11 19.45 13.88
N LEU A 165 -11.00 18.70 13.98
CA LEU A 165 -11.05 17.27 14.32
C LEU A 165 -10.96 16.99 15.83
N ILE A 166 -10.32 17.86 16.61
CA ILE A 166 -10.00 17.58 18.01
C ILE A 166 -10.89 18.39 18.96
N ASP A 167 -12.06 17.85 19.32
CA ASP A 167 -13.03 18.58 20.17
C ASP A 167 -13.41 17.84 21.46
N LYS A 168 -13.01 16.58 21.63
CA LYS A 168 -13.49 15.74 22.75
C LYS A 168 -12.47 15.64 23.90
N PRO A 169 -12.68 16.31 25.05
CA PRO A 169 -11.87 16.07 26.24
C PRO A 169 -12.11 14.64 26.76
N SER A 170 -11.03 13.94 27.09
CA SER A 170 -11.07 12.58 27.60
C SER A 170 -10.09 12.41 28.75
N VAL A 171 -10.54 11.78 29.83
CA VAL A 171 -9.67 11.38 30.94
C VAL A 171 -8.84 10.18 30.47
N VAL A 172 -7.52 10.33 30.43
CA VAL A 172 -6.57 9.32 29.96
C VAL A 172 -5.74 8.69 31.09
N SER A 173 -5.72 9.33 32.27
CA SER A 173 -5.10 8.81 33.49
C SER A 173 -5.75 9.44 34.72
N CYS A 174 -5.75 8.75 35.86
CA CYS A 174 -6.41 9.23 37.09
C CYS A 174 -5.69 8.69 38.32
N ASP A 175 -5.55 9.53 39.35
CA ASP A 175 -5.03 9.14 40.66
C ASP A 175 -5.78 9.89 41.78
N ILE A 176 -5.79 9.31 42.97
CA ILE A 176 -6.59 9.80 44.10
C ILE A 176 -5.75 9.82 45.37
N TYR A 177 -5.78 10.94 46.07
CA TYR A 177 -5.17 11.09 47.39
C TYR A 177 -6.20 11.46 48.44
N ASN A 178 -6.17 10.77 49.59
CA ASN A 178 -7.09 11.01 50.70
C ASN A 178 -6.32 11.54 51.91
N ASN A 179 -6.60 12.77 52.33
CA ASN A 179 -6.09 13.28 53.60
C ASN A 179 -7.14 13.04 54.70
N ARG A 180 -6.93 12.01 55.52
CA ARG A 180 -7.79 11.69 56.68
C ARG A 180 -7.31 12.33 57.98
N THR A 181 -6.30 13.18 57.92
CA THR A 181 -5.71 13.84 59.09
C THR A 181 -6.36 15.20 59.33
N SER A 182 -6.01 15.82 60.46
CA SER A 182 -6.47 17.17 60.85
C SER A 182 -5.56 18.30 60.36
N VAL A 183 -4.53 18.01 59.55
CA VAL A 183 -3.56 19.00 59.05
C VAL A 183 -3.46 18.95 57.53
N ASN A 184 -3.13 20.07 56.90
CA ASN A 184 -2.84 20.12 55.46
C ASN A 184 -1.67 19.20 55.11
N GLN A 185 -1.75 18.50 53.98
CA GLN A 185 -0.67 17.67 53.44
C GLN A 185 -0.28 18.18 52.05
N GLN A 186 1.01 18.17 51.72
CA GLN A 186 1.45 18.37 50.33
C GLN A 186 1.51 17.02 49.62
N HIS A 187 0.98 16.95 48.41
CA HIS A 187 1.05 15.75 47.58
C HIS A 187 1.33 16.12 46.13
N THR A 188 2.20 15.36 45.48
CA THR A 188 2.51 15.54 44.05
C THR A 188 1.91 14.40 43.26
N PHE A 189 0.92 14.73 42.42
CA PHE A 189 0.37 13.80 41.44
C PHE A 189 1.31 13.72 40.24
N SER A 190 1.66 12.50 39.83
CA SER A 190 2.43 12.23 38.62
C SER A 190 1.64 11.27 37.74
N LEU A 191 1.00 11.81 36.71
CA LEU A 191 0.09 11.06 35.85
C LEU A 191 0.72 10.83 34.48
N THR A 192 0.59 9.60 33.98
CA THR A 192 1.11 9.18 32.69
C THR A 192 -0.01 8.57 31.86
N TRP A 193 -0.05 8.95 30.58
CA TRP A 193 -0.82 8.30 29.53
C TRP A 193 0.14 7.57 28.59
N GLU A 194 0.11 6.25 28.63
CA GLU A 194 0.84 5.38 27.71
C GLU A 194 -0.13 4.42 27.03
N THR A 195 -0.22 4.46 25.71
CA THR A 195 -1.11 3.57 24.98
C THR A 195 -0.57 3.24 23.60
N LYS A 196 -0.83 2.00 23.16
CA LYS A 196 -0.46 1.53 21.83
C LYS A 196 -1.60 1.82 20.86
N VAL A 197 -1.29 2.52 19.78
CA VAL A 197 -2.24 2.92 18.74
C VAL A 197 -1.79 2.38 17.39
N THR A 198 -2.76 2.26 16.48
CA THR A 198 -2.50 1.87 15.09
C THR A 198 -2.80 3.06 14.19
N GLU A 199 -1.83 3.38 13.34
CA GLU A 199 -1.98 4.34 12.26
C GLU A 199 -2.16 3.58 10.94
N THR A 200 -3.08 4.05 10.10
CA THR A 200 -3.35 3.49 8.78
C THR A 200 -3.12 4.55 7.72
N THR A 201 -2.31 4.25 6.72
CA THR A 201 -2.15 5.08 5.53
C THR A 201 -2.87 4.42 4.36
N SER A 202 -3.78 5.14 3.71
CA SER A 202 -4.49 4.72 2.52
C SER A 202 -4.10 5.59 1.34
N TRP A 203 -3.69 5.01 0.21
CA TRP A 203 -3.33 5.72 -1.01
C TRP A 203 -4.46 5.68 -2.03
N LYS A 204 -4.62 6.72 -2.83
CA LYS A 204 -5.66 6.73 -3.88
C LYS A 204 -5.41 5.69 -4.97
N HIS A 205 -4.13 5.46 -5.28
CA HIS A 205 -3.67 4.47 -6.25
C HIS A 205 -2.41 3.79 -5.71
N ALA A 206 -2.16 2.55 -6.11
CA ALA A 206 -0.90 1.88 -5.83
C ALA A 206 0.25 2.51 -6.64
N TRP A 207 1.45 2.56 -6.06
CA TRP A 207 2.67 3.10 -6.69
C TRP A 207 3.91 2.32 -6.23
N GLY A 208 5.13 2.76 -6.52
CA GLY A 208 6.32 2.21 -5.86
C GLY A 208 6.75 0.76 -6.19
N PHE A 209 6.05 0.05 -7.08
CA PHE A 209 6.42 -1.28 -7.61
C PHE A 209 6.93 -2.30 -6.57
N SER A 210 6.21 -2.48 -5.47
CA SER A 210 6.64 -3.37 -4.36
C SER A 210 7.75 -2.86 -3.46
N SER A 211 7.98 -1.55 -3.46
CA SER A 211 8.86 -0.90 -2.48
C SER A 211 8.08 -0.55 -1.21
N THR A 212 8.64 -0.92 -0.06
CA THR A 212 8.19 -0.42 1.25
C THR A 212 8.89 0.89 1.56
N VAL A 213 8.13 1.93 1.89
CA VAL A 213 8.68 3.24 2.31
C VAL A 213 7.83 3.84 3.43
N SER A 214 8.44 4.67 4.26
CA SER A 214 7.73 5.45 5.27
C SER A 214 8.42 6.79 5.51
N ALA A 215 7.65 7.75 6.02
CA ALA A 215 8.15 9.01 6.53
C ALA A 215 7.41 9.38 7.81
N ASP A 216 8.18 9.77 8.82
CA ASP A 216 7.65 10.38 10.03
C ASP A 216 7.40 11.87 9.76
N VAL A 217 6.25 12.33 10.20
CA VAL A 217 5.68 13.65 9.91
C VAL A 217 5.02 14.21 11.14
N LEU A 218 4.77 15.53 11.15
CA LEU A 218 4.00 16.18 12.20
C LEU A 218 2.64 16.59 11.64
N ILE A 219 1.58 16.15 12.32
CA ILE A 219 0.22 16.62 12.10
C ILE A 219 -0.13 17.49 13.30
N ALA A 220 -0.15 18.81 13.08
CA ALA A 220 -0.12 19.81 14.16
C ALA A 220 1.09 19.58 15.10
N SER A 221 0.87 18.99 16.27
CA SER A 221 1.91 18.68 17.27
C SER A 221 2.06 17.18 17.52
N VAL A 222 1.34 16.33 16.79
CA VAL A 222 1.38 14.88 16.91
C VAL A 222 2.31 14.33 15.85
N GLU A 223 3.31 13.57 16.27
CA GLU A 223 4.12 12.77 15.35
C GLU A 223 3.29 11.62 14.78
N ALA A 224 3.19 11.54 13.47
CA ALA A 224 2.53 10.49 12.72
C ALA A 224 3.50 9.87 11.71
N THR A 225 3.16 8.69 11.19
CA THR A 225 3.93 7.99 10.16
C THR A 225 3.05 7.76 8.94
N VAL A 226 3.44 8.32 7.80
CA VAL A 226 2.86 7.98 6.50
C VAL A 226 3.67 6.84 5.91
N SER A 227 3.00 5.74 5.57
CA SER A 227 3.66 4.52 5.11
C SER A 227 3.09 4.00 3.79
N TYR A 228 3.89 3.20 3.10
CA TYR A 228 3.50 2.42 1.94
C TYR A 228 4.18 1.05 2.03
N ASN A 229 3.41 -0.03 1.91
CA ASN A 229 3.93 -1.39 2.06
C ASN A 229 4.48 -1.99 0.77
N GLY A 230 4.15 -1.42 -0.40
CA GLY A 230 4.51 -1.98 -1.70
C GLY A 230 3.60 -3.11 -2.19
N GLU A 231 2.64 -3.55 -1.38
CA GLU A 231 1.78 -4.65 -1.77
C GLU A 231 0.67 -4.19 -2.70
N TYR A 232 0.05 -5.14 -3.40
CA TYR A 232 -1.19 -4.87 -4.08
C TYR A 232 -2.29 -4.64 -3.04
N GLY A 233 -2.57 -3.36 -2.83
CA GLY A 233 -3.41 -2.82 -1.79
C GLY A 233 -3.04 -1.36 -1.62
N THR A 234 -3.99 -0.53 -1.26
CA THR A 234 -3.74 0.89 -1.05
C THR A 234 -3.43 1.22 0.40
N GLU A 235 -3.49 0.23 1.29
CA GLU A 235 -3.42 0.45 2.73
C GLU A 235 -2.18 -0.16 3.36
N SER A 236 -1.60 0.54 4.33
CA SER A 236 -0.56 0.02 5.20
C SER A 236 -0.75 0.54 6.62
N THR A 237 -0.36 -0.27 7.60
CA THR A 237 -0.50 0.07 9.02
C THR A 237 0.85 0.13 9.72
N LYS A 238 0.91 0.98 10.75
CA LYS A 238 2.03 1.09 11.68
C LYS A 238 1.51 1.18 13.10
N GLU A 239 2.16 0.49 14.01
CA GLU A 239 1.88 0.59 15.43
C GLU A 239 2.79 1.66 16.06
N LYS A 240 2.24 2.47 16.94
CA LYS A 240 2.96 3.51 17.67
C LYS A 240 2.53 3.52 19.14
N THR A 241 3.41 3.97 20.02
CA THR A 241 3.06 4.23 21.42
C THR A 241 2.94 5.74 21.65
N ILE A 242 1.79 6.19 22.12
CA ILE A 242 1.63 7.53 22.68
C ILE A 242 2.18 7.47 24.11
N SER A 243 3.04 8.42 24.48
CA SER A 243 3.56 8.57 25.83
C SER A 243 3.55 10.03 26.25
N GLN A 244 2.69 10.38 27.20
CA GLN A 244 2.56 11.73 27.77
C GLN A 244 2.58 11.64 29.28
N SER A 245 3.34 12.52 29.93
CA SER A 245 3.39 12.61 31.39
C SER A 245 3.29 14.06 31.86
N ARG A 246 2.60 14.27 32.98
CA ARG A 246 2.48 15.56 33.66
C ARG A 246 2.53 15.35 35.16
N SER A 247 2.94 16.38 35.89
CA SER A 247 2.88 16.40 37.34
C SER A 247 2.36 17.73 37.86
N THR A 248 1.71 17.68 39.02
CA THR A 248 1.27 18.87 39.75
C THR A 248 1.34 18.61 41.25
N GLU A 249 1.81 19.60 42.00
CA GLU A 249 1.78 19.59 43.46
C GLU A 249 0.48 20.25 43.94
N VAL A 250 -0.19 19.63 44.92
CA VAL A 250 -1.45 20.09 45.48
C VAL A 250 -1.38 20.02 47.00
N THR A 251 -1.82 21.09 47.65
CA THR A 251 -2.08 21.09 49.10
C THR A 251 -3.44 20.46 49.35
N VAL A 252 -3.47 19.34 50.06
CA VAL A 252 -4.66 18.56 50.36
C VAL A 252 -5.18 18.92 51.77
N PRO A 253 -6.35 19.57 51.89
CA PRO A 253 -6.90 19.95 53.19
C PRO A 253 -7.30 18.75 54.08
N PRO A 254 -7.44 18.94 55.40
CA PRO A 254 -7.97 17.93 56.32
C PRO A 254 -9.30 17.36 55.86
N HIS A 255 -9.47 16.05 56.01
CA HIS A 255 -10.70 15.32 55.69
C HIS A 255 -11.21 15.51 54.25
N THR A 256 -10.29 15.67 53.28
CA THR A 256 -10.62 15.77 51.86
C THR A 256 -10.05 14.61 51.05
N LYS A 257 -10.71 14.36 49.93
CA LYS A 257 -10.26 13.51 48.84
C LYS A 257 -9.97 14.40 47.65
N ILE A 258 -8.78 14.27 47.10
CA ILE A 258 -8.38 14.92 45.86
C ILE A 258 -8.30 13.86 44.76
N THR A 259 -8.97 14.12 43.64
CA THR A 259 -8.90 13.29 42.43
C THR A 259 -8.20 14.09 41.35
N ALA A 260 -7.01 13.66 40.94
CA ALA A 260 -6.28 14.25 39.83
C ALA A 260 -6.54 13.44 38.55
N LYS A 261 -6.94 14.11 37.48
CA LYS A 261 -7.24 13.52 36.17
C LYS A 261 -6.32 14.12 35.12
N LEU A 262 -5.62 13.28 34.37
CA LEU A 262 -4.92 13.70 33.16
C LEU A 262 -5.94 13.70 32.02
N ILE A 263 -6.17 14.86 31.43
CA ILE A 263 -7.14 15.07 30.36
C ILE A 263 -6.38 15.40 29.09
N ALA A 264 -6.79 14.78 27.99
CA ALA A 264 -6.36 15.10 26.64
C ALA A 264 -7.59 15.37 25.78
N HIS A 265 -7.54 16.40 24.95
CA HIS A 265 -8.50 16.56 23.86
C HIS A 265 -8.02 15.65 22.75
N LYS A 266 -8.82 14.64 22.39
CA LYS A 266 -8.39 13.63 21.40
C LYS A 266 -9.48 13.22 20.45
N ASP A 267 -9.05 12.85 19.27
CA ASP A 267 -9.82 12.09 18.30
C ASP A 267 -9.13 10.74 18.12
N ASP A 268 -9.84 9.66 18.47
CA ASP A 268 -9.32 8.30 18.39
C ASP A 268 -9.29 7.75 16.97
N ASP A 269 -10.03 8.38 16.05
CA ASP A 269 -10.27 7.86 14.70
C ASP A 269 -10.15 8.97 13.64
N ALA A 270 -9.22 9.91 13.85
CA ALA A 270 -9.04 11.05 12.97
C ALA A 270 -8.64 10.60 11.57
N GLU A 271 -9.37 11.08 10.55
CA GLU A 271 -9.09 10.83 9.14
C GLU A 271 -8.68 12.11 8.44
N ILE A 272 -7.44 12.16 7.94
CA ILE A 272 -6.87 13.37 7.33
C ILE A 272 -6.38 13.07 5.92
N PRO A 273 -6.94 13.73 4.89
CA PRO A 273 -6.42 13.62 3.53
C PRO A 273 -5.06 14.30 3.44
N PHE A 274 -4.17 13.77 2.59
CA PHE A 274 -2.85 14.34 2.36
C PHE A 274 -2.43 14.23 0.88
N THR A 275 -1.46 15.07 0.50
CA THR A 275 -0.69 14.94 -0.74
C THR A 275 0.78 14.73 -0.41
N ALA A 276 1.35 13.61 -0.82
CA ALA A 276 2.76 13.31 -0.66
C ALA A 276 3.55 13.62 -1.93
N THR A 277 4.75 14.17 -1.75
CA THR A 277 5.77 14.27 -2.78
C THR A 277 6.71 13.09 -2.64
N VAL A 278 6.71 12.22 -3.65
CA VAL A 278 7.54 11.02 -3.71
C VAL A 278 8.66 11.24 -4.71
N LYS A 279 9.90 11.08 -4.25
CA LYS A 279 11.08 11.05 -5.12
C LYS A 279 11.32 9.62 -5.57
N LYS A 280 11.38 9.44 -6.89
CA LYS A 280 11.76 8.20 -7.55
C LYS A 280 13.14 8.39 -8.18
N VAL A 281 14.09 7.52 -7.86
CA VAL A 281 15.42 7.51 -8.48
C VAL A 281 15.51 6.29 -9.37
N LYS A 282 15.66 6.53 -10.67
CA LYS A 282 15.78 5.49 -11.70
C LYS A 282 17.18 4.89 -11.71
N ARG A 283 17.34 3.79 -12.45
CA ARG A 283 18.61 3.07 -12.59
C ARG A 283 19.76 3.96 -13.10
N ASP A 284 19.47 4.88 -14.00
CA ASP A 284 20.44 5.82 -14.58
C ASP A 284 20.75 7.02 -13.66
N GLY A 285 20.16 7.06 -12.46
CA GLY A 285 20.27 8.16 -11.52
C GLY A 285 19.32 9.32 -11.82
N GLN A 286 18.51 9.25 -12.89
CA GLN A 286 17.52 10.26 -13.18
C GLN A 286 16.49 10.31 -12.04
N VAL A 287 16.18 11.52 -11.59
CA VAL A 287 15.20 11.78 -10.55
C VAL A 287 13.89 12.18 -11.18
N GLU A 288 12.82 11.53 -10.73
CA GLU A 288 11.44 11.84 -11.07
C GLU A 288 10.68 12.19 -9.77
N ILE A 289 9.85 13.22 -9.82
CA ILE A 289 9.04 13.65 -8.68
C ILE A 289 7.57 13.33 -8.99
N LEU A 290 6.98 12.52 -8.11
CA LEU A 290 5.60 12.07 -8.21
C LEU A 290 4.79 12.75 -7.10
N LYS A 291 3.54 13.12 -7.42
CA LYS A 291 2.56 13.52 -6.42
C LYS A 291 1.56 12.40 -6.22
N GLN A 292 1.37 12.00 -4.98
CA GLN A 292 0.49 10.91 -4.60
C GLN A 292 -0.49 11.39 -3.54
N GLU A 293 -1.77 11.07 -3.71
CA GLU A 293 -2.84 11.44 -2.79
C GLU A 293 -3.20 10.25 -1.89
N GLY A 294 -3.60 10.54 -0.66
CA GLY A 294 -4.03 9.52 0.28
C GLY A 294 -4.77 10.09 1.48
N THR A 295 -5.09 9.21 2.42
CA THR A 295 -5.70 9.52 3.72
C THR A 295 -4.88 8.84 4.80
N TRP A 296 -4.52 9.58 5.84
CA TRP A 296 -3.95 9.04 7.06
C TRP A 296 -5.07 8.92 8.09
N LYS A 297 -5.05 7.82 8.85
CA LYS A 297 -6.01 7.53 9.91
C LYS A 297 -5.28 7.14 11.19
N GLY A 298 -5.64 7.74 12.32
CA GLY A 298 -5.01 7.44 13.59
C GLY A 298 -5.51 8.32 14.73
N VAL A 299 -4.76 8.33 15.83
CA VAL A 299 -5.11 9.11 17.02
C VAL A 299 -4.44 10.49 16.97
N LEU A 300 -5.25 11.56 17.01
CA LEU A 300 -4.77 12.91 17.24
C LEU A 300 -5.11 13.36 18.65
N TYR A 301 -4.25 14.18 19.24
CA TYR A 301 -4.50 14.76 20.55
C TYR A 301 -3.82 16.11 20.72
N GLU A 302 -4.40 16.93 21.58
CA GLU A 302 -3.84 18.20 22.03
C GLU A 302 -4.28 18.50 23.48
N ASN A 303 -3.81 19.62 24.02
CA ASN A 303 -4.23 20.16 25.33
C ASN A 303 -4.15 19.12 26.47
N VAL A 304 -2.99 18.45 26.59
CA VAL A 304 -2.75 17.48 27.67
C VAL A 304 -2.47 18.22 28.99
N MET A 305 -3.41 18.14 29.92
CA MET A 305 -3.40 18.88 31.19
C MET A 305 -3.90 18.04 32.38
N ILE A 306 -3.58 18.47 33.60
CA ILE A 306 -4.13 17.86 34.82
C ILE A 306 -5.26 18.74 35.34
N GLU A 307 -6.41 18.13 35.58
CA GLU A 307 -7.51 18.72 36.36
C GLU A 307 -7.59 18.05 37.74
N VAL A 308 -7.98 18.82 38.75
CA VAL A 308 -7.98 18.39 40.14
C VAL A 308 -9.35 18.70 40.74
N ASP A 309 -10.03 17.66 41.23
CA ASP A 309 -11.32 17.77 41.91
C ASP A 309 -11.15 17.49 43.41
N GLU A 310 -11.75 18.32 44.27
CA GLU A 310 -11.79 18.14 45.72
C GLU A 310 -13.18 17.72 46.20
N GLU A 311 -13.23 16.70 47.06
CA GLU A 311 -14.45 16.21 47.70
C GLU A 311 -14.23 16.06 49.21
N GLN A 312 -15.25 16.40 50.00
CA GLN A 312 -15.23 16.15 51.45
C GLN A 312 -15.39 14.66 51.76
N LEU A 313 -14.54 14.13 52.65
CA LEU A 313 -14.67 12.76 53.14
C LEU A 313 -15.79 12.69 54.17
N LYS A 314 -16.69 11.73 54.00
CA LYS A 314 -17.73 11.40 54.99
C LYS A 314 -17.16 10.64 56.18
#